data_AF-H1VTP4-F1
#
_entry.id   AF-H1VTP4-F1
#
_cell.length_a   1.000
_cell.length_b   1.000
_cell.length_c   1.000
_cell.angle_alpha   90.00
_cell.angle_beta   90.00
_cell.angle_gamma   90.00
#
_symmetry.space_group_name_H-M   'P 1'
#
loop_
_entity.id
_entity.type
_entity.pdbx_description
1 polymer ?
#
loop_
_entity_poly.entity_id
_entity_poly.type
_entity_poly.pdbx_seq_one_letter_code
_entity_poly.pdbx_strand_id
1 'polypeptide(L)'
;MRIPAQLWTAVLFTGLSSAASIVYVTDLAIYTLLAPCAQTALSYNIFSQTYSACGEAPTDLQSCICTKNNNLAAISTSISKSVSYSCGSSASEDQTSAAAVLSQYCNPDATVAFATPTANIVTKYATDIAEYSNMAPCAQSGVSYALSSMTSLCPEPASLMAPCICSKNDNSARVSRSIASLVRYSCSNAGDVTSGLAFYDAYCAMNKGTTAFPHV
;
A
#
# COMPACT_ATOMS: atom_id res chain seq x y z
N MET A 1 19.96 -47.48 -57.13
CA MET A 1 20.06 -46.10 -56.63
C MET A 1 19.08 -45.97 -55.48
N ARG A 2 19.56 -45.88 -54.23
CA ARG A 2 18.75 -46.00 -53.00
C ARG A 2 18.31 -44.61 -52.54
N ILE A 3 17.02 -44.44 -52.26
CA ILE A 3 16.43 -43.22 -51.68
C ILE A 3 16.34 -43.44 -50.16
N PRO A 4 16.92 -42.59 -49.29
CA PRO A 4 16.70 -42.68 -47.85
C PRO A 4 15.47 -41.86 -47.46
N ALA A 5 14.52 -42.52 -46.79
CA ALA A 5 13.40 -41.88 -46.13
C ALA A 5 13.89 -41.17 -44.85
N GLN A 6 13.74 -39.85 -44.78
CA GLN A 6 13.98 -39.09 -43.56
C GLN A 6 12.69 -39.04 -42.74
N LEU A 7 12.66 -39.76 -41.62
CA LEU A 7 11.65 -39.61 -40.58
C LEU A 7 11.92 -38.34 -39.78
N TRP A 8 10.99 -37.39 -39.84
CA TRP A 8 10.99 -36.19 -39.01
C TRP A 8 10.23 -36.48 -37.71
N THR A 9 10.96 -36.66 -36.62
CA THR A 9 10.39 -36.79 -35.27
C THR A 9 10.07 -35.39 -34.74
N ALA A 10 8.79 -35.01 -34.73
CA ALA A 10 8.33 -33.79 -34.07
C ALA A 10 8.29 -34.03 -32.55
N VAL A 11 9.20 -33.41 -31.80
CA VAL A 11 9.17 -33.38 -30.34
C VAL A 11 8.23 -32.26 -29.91
N LEU A 12 7.04 -32.64 -29.43
CA LEU A 12 6.11 -31.73 -28.76
C LEU A 12 6.64 -31.46 -27.34
N PHE A 13 7.22 -30.28 -27.13
CA PHE A 13 7.47 -29.76 -25.79
C PHE A 13 6.14 -29.34 -25.17
N THR A 14 5.52 -30.23 -24.40
CA THR A 14 4.49 -29.83 -23.44
C THR A 14 5.17 -29.05 -22.33
N GLY A 15 5.00 -27.72 -22.30
CA GLY A 15 5.39 -26.92 -21.14
C GLY A 15 4.66 -27.43 -19.90
N LEU A 16 5.40 -27.81 -18.87
CA LEU A 16 4.82 -28.04 -17.55
C LEU A 16 4.43 -26.66 -16.99
N SER A 17 3.14 -26.32 -17.06
CA SER A 17 2.60 -25.26 -16.22
C SER A 17 2.66 -25.74 -14.77
N SER A 18 3.62 -25.26 -14.00
CA SER A 18 3.60 -25.39 -12.54
C SER A 18 2.31 -24.72 -12.04
N ALA A 19 1.35 -25.49 -11.52
CA ALA A 19 0.19 -24.90 -10.86
C ALA A 19 0.68 -23.99 -9.72
N ALA A 20 0.24 -22.72 -9.70
CA ALA A 20 0.58 -21.82 -8.61
C ALA A 20 0.14 -22.45 -7.27
N SER A 21 1.04 -22.47 -6.28
CA SER A 21 0.74 -23.03 -4.97
C SER A 21 -0.30 -22.16 -4.26
N ILE A 22 -1.36 -22.78 -3.74
CA ILE A 22 -2.35 -22.09 -2.90
C ILE A 22 -1.68 -21.77 -1.56
N VAL A 23 -1.57 -20.48 -1.28
CA VAL A 23 -0.96 -19.91 -0.06
C VAL A 23 -1.97 -19.06 0.68
N TYR A 24 -1.64 -18.55 1.88
CA TYR A 24 -2.48 -17.56 2.53
C TYR A 24 -2.41 -16.21 1.81
N VAL A 25 -3.46 -15.39 1.94
CA VAL A 25 -3.51 -14.06 1.32
C VAL A 25 -2.34 -13.17 1.72
N THR A 26 -1.83 -13.33 2.95
CA THR A 26 -0.69 -12.61 3.51
C THR A 26 0.65 -12.99 2.88
N ASP A 27 0.72 -14.17 2.27
CA ASP A 27 1.94 -14.71 1.66
C ASP A 27 2.06 -14.28 0.19
N LEU A 28 1.05 -13.62 -0.37
CA LEU A 28 1.11 -13.05 -1.70
C LEU A 28 2.10 -11.88 -1.72
N ALA A 29 3.05 -11.88 -2.64
CA ALA A 29 4.02 -10.78 -2.75
C ALA A 29 3.34 -9.40 -2.87
N ILE A 30 2.20 -9.33 -3.60
CA ILE A 30 1.44 -8.09 -3.78
C ILE A 30 0.77 -7.59 -2.48
N TYR A 31 0.50 -8.48 -1.52
CA TYR A 31 -0.11 -8.10 -0.24
C TYR A 31 0.80 -7.15 0.52
N THR A 32 2.12 -7.39 0.45
CA THR A 32 3.13 -6.56 1.13
C THR A 32 3.21 -5.12 0.60
N LEU A 33 2.65 -4.87 -0.59
CA LEU A 33 2.59 -3.55 -1.22
C LEU A 33 1.33 -2.76 -0.85
N LEU A 34 0.35 -3.38 -0.18
CA LEU A 34 -0.83 -2.69 0.32
C LEU A 34 -0.47 -1.70 1.42
N ALA A 35 -1.27 -0.64 1.57
CA ALA A 35 -1.23 0.18 2.78
C ALA A 35 -1.51 -0.70 4.02
N PRO A 36 -0.89 -0.44 5.19
CA PRO A 36 -1.14 -1.22 6.40
C PRO A 36 -2.63 -1.31 6.78
N CYS A 37 -3.39 -0.23 6.64
CA CYS A 37 -4.83 -0.22 6.86
C CYS A 37 -5.60 -1.21 5.95
N ALA A 38 -5.18 -1.36 4.69
CA ALA A 38 -5.77 -2.27 3.72
C ALA A 38 -5.33 -3.72 3.95
N GLN A 39 -4.07 -3.93 4.37
CA GLN A 39 -3.56 -5.23 4.82
C GLN A 39 -4.41 -5.76 5.99
N THR A 40 -4.61 -4.94 7.03
CA THR A 40 -5.45 -5.30 8.17
C THR A 40 -6.88 -5.58 7.76
N ALA A 41 -7.50 -4.71 6.93
CA ALA A 41 -8.86 -4.92 6.46
C ALA A 41 -9.01 -6.24 5.68
N LEU A 42 -8.06 -6.55 4.80
CA LEU A 42 -8.10 -7.75 3.97
C LEU A 42 -7.87 -9.02 4.79
N SER A 43 -6.77 -9.08 5.54
CA SER A 43 -6.40 -10.26 6.33
C SER A 43 -7.44 -10.59 7.40
N TYR A 44 -7.96 -9.59 8.11
CA TYR A 44 -8.99 -9.80 9.13
C TYR A 44 -10.24 -10.45 8.56
N ASN A 45 -10.78 -9.92 7.45
CA ASN A 45 -12.02 -10.43 6.85
C ASN A 45 -11.87 -11.83 6.25
N ILE A 46 -10.67 -12.17 5.76
CA ILE A 46 -10.38 -13.51 5.22
C ILE A 46 -10.20 -14.51 6.36
N PHE A 47 -9.32 -14.23 7.32
CA PHE A 47 -9.05 -15.16 8.42
C PHE A 47 -10.22 -15.30 9.39
N SER A 48 -11.08 -14.30 9.54
CA SER A 48 -12.28 -14.45 10.38
C SER A 48 -13.23 -15.55 9.89
N GLN A 49 -13.13 -15.97 8.62
CA GLN A 49 -13.95 -17.04 8.08
C GLN A 49 -13.57 -18.42 8.62
N THR A 50 -12.34 -18.61 9.13
CA THR A 50 -11.93 -19.89 9.72
C THR A 50 -12.68 -20.20 11.01
N TYR A 51 -13.17 -19.16 11.71
CA TYR A 51 -13.95 -19.32 12.93
C TYR A 51 -15.43 -19.65 12.70
N SER A 52 -15.94 -19.44 11.49
CA SER A 52 -17.39 -19.42 11.23
C SER A 52 -17.84 -20.35 10.11
N ALA A 53 -17.09 -20.46 9.01
CA ALA A 53 -17.62 -21.03 7.77
C ALA A 53 -16.61 -21.81 6.91
N CYS A 54 -15.31 -21.58 7.09
CA CYS A 54 -14.25 -22.12 6.23
C CYS A 54 -13.24 -22.96 7.02
N GLY A 55 -12.55 -23.88 6.34
CA GLY A 55 -11.42 -24.61 6.94
C GLY A 55 -10.18 -23.72 7.09
N GLU A 56 -9.26 -24.11 7.97
CA GLU A 56 -8.03 -23.36 8.29
C GLU A 56 -6.90 -23.58 7.28
N ALA A 57 -6.87 -24.74 6.60
CA ALA A 57 -5.85 -25.04 5.61
C ALA A 57 -5.93 -24.04 4.44
N PRO A 58 -4.79 -23.59 3.85
CA PRO A 58 -4.79 -22.58 2.78
C PRO A 58 -5.74 -22.91 1.62
N THR A 59 -5.75 -24.18 1.20
CA THR A 59 -6.62 -24.69 0.12
C THR A 59 -8.10 -24.62 0.48
N ASP A 60 -8.44 -24.97 1.71
CA ASP A 60 -9.82 -24.99 2.21
C ASP A 60 -10.35 -23.58 2.38
N LEU A 61 -9.52 -22.69 2.95
CA LEU A 61 -9.84 -21.28 3.11
C LEU A 61 -10.03 -20.63 1.75
N GLN A 62 -9.04 -20.68 0.85
CA GLN A 62 -9.15 -20.06 -0.47
C GLN A 62 -10.38 -20.57 -1.23
N SER A 63 -10.57 -21.89 -1.31
CA SER A 63 -11.71 -22.47 -2.02
C SER A 63 -13.04 -22.00 -1.44
N CYS A 64 -13.17 -21.98 -0.10
CA CYS A 64 -14.36 -21.50 0.59
C CYS A 64 -14.65 -20.01 0.35
N ILE A 65 -13.62 -19.15 0.37
CA ILE A 65 -13.75 -17.72 0.10
C ILE A 65 -14.16 -17.48 -1.35
N CYS A 66 -13.48 -18.14 -2.29
CA CYS A 66 -13.51 -17.80 -3.71
C CYS A 66 -14.61 -18.48 -4.52
N THR A 67 -15.16 -19.61 -4.05
CA THR A 67 -16.09 -20.42 -4.87
C THR A 67 -17.41 -20.78 -4.18
N LYS A 68 -17.45 -20.86 -2.84
CA LYS A 68 -18.61 -21.41 -2.13
C LYS A 68 -19.71 -20.36 -1.95
N ASN A 69 -20.94 -20.64 -2.41
CA ASN A 69 -22.20 -19.96 -2.04
C ASN A 69 -22.20 -18.42 -2.10
N ASN A 70 -21.52 -17.78 -3.07
CA ASN A 70 -21.36 -16.32 -3.15
C ASN A 70 -20.59 -15.67 -1.98
N ASN A 71 -19.79 -16.45 -1.22
CA ASN A 71 -18.96 -15.94 -0.14
C ASN A 71 -18.07 -14.78 -0.60
N LEU A 72 -17.50 -14.86 -1.80
CA LEU A 72 -16.64 -13.83 -2.36
C LEU A 72 -17.31 -12.45 -2.39
N ALA A 73 -18.58 -12.36 -2.80
CA ALA A 73 -19.29 -11.08 -2.88
C ALA A 73 -19.53 -10.48 -1.49
N ALA A 74 -19.94 -11.31 -0.52
CA ALA A 74 -20.15 -10.89 0.86
C ALA A 74 -18.83 -10.45 1.51
N ILE A 75 -17.77 -11.23 1.34
CA ILE A 75 -16.44 -10.96 1.89
C ILE A 75 -15.81 -9.73 1.25
N SER A 76 -15.91 -9.59 -0.08
CA SER A 76 -15.47 -8.38 -0.79
C SER A 76 -16.21 -7.13 -0.28
N THR A 77 -17.49 -7.24 0.04
CA THR A 77 -18.28 -6.14 0.63
C THR A 77 -17.77 -5.80 2.03
N SER A 78 -17.50 -6.81 2.87
CA SER A 78 -16.98 -6.60 4.22
C SER A 78 -15.56 -6.01 4.20
N ILE A 79 -14.69 -6.49 3.30
CA ILE A 79 -13.36 -5.91 3.05
C ILE A 79 -13.50 -4.44 2.67
N SER A 80 -14.37 -4.10 1.72
CA SER A 80 -14.54 -2.70 1.29
C SER A 80 -15.01 -1.80 2.44
N LYS A 81 -15.93 -2.26 3.29
CA LYS A 81 -16.32 -1.53 4.50
C LYS A 81 -15.16 -1.37 5.49
N SER A 82 -14.37 -2.42 5.72
CA SER A 82 -13.20 -2.37 6.59
C SER A 82 -12.11 -1.44 6.03
N VAL A 83 -11.90 -1.40 4.71
CA VAL A 83 -10.98 -0.44 4.07
C VAL A 83 -11.47 0.99 4.29
N SER A 84 -12.76 1.27 4.06
CA SER A 84 -13.31 2.61 4.32
C SER A 84 -13.19 3.02 5.79
N TYR A 85 -13.30 2.07 6.71
CA TYR A 85 -13.14 2.32 8.15
C TYR A 85 -11.68 2.57 8.53
N SER A 86 -10.76 1.70 8.10
CA SER A 86 -9.36 1.70 8.52
C SER A 86 -8.49 2.69 7.72
N CYS A 87 -8.74 2.85 6.42
CA CYS A 87 -7.99 3.75 5.54
C CYS A 87 -8.66 5.12 5.38
N GLY A 88 -9.97 5.20 5.60
CA GLY A 88 -10.78 6.40 5.39
C GLY A 88 -11.77 6.25 4.24
N SER A 89 -12.88 6.99 4.30
CA SER A 89 -14.00 6.86 3.36
C SER A 89 -13.68 7.27 1.92
N SER A 90 -12.61 8.04 1.70
CA SER A 90 -12.13 8.46 0.38
C SER A 90 -10.97 7.62 -0.15
N ALA A 91 -10.63 6.50 0.49
CA ALA A 91 -9.45 5.69 0.16
C ALA A 91 -9.65 4.79 -1.09
N SER A 92 -10.01 5.38 -2.24
CA SER A 92 -10.34 4.65 -3.48
C SER A 92 -9.17 3.84 -4.05
N GLU A 93 -7.94 4.32 -3.89
CA GLU A 93 -6.75 3.57 -4.30
C GLU A 93 -6.52 2.34 -3.42
N ASP A 94 -6.82 2.44 -2.12
CA ASP A 94 -6.76 1.31 -1.19
C ASP A 94 -7.87 0.30 -1.43
N GLN A 95 -9.07 0.76 -1.79
CA GLN A 95 -10.17 -0.12 -2.23
C GLN A 95 -9.76 -0.92 -3.47
N THR A 96 -9.18 -0.25 -4.46
CA THR A 96 -8.77 -0.85 -5.73
C THR A 96 -7.67 -1.87 -5.52
N SER A 97 -6.64 -1.53 -4.73
CA SER A 97 -5.53 -2.43 -4.46
C SER A 97 -5.95 -3.63 -3.62
N ALA A 98 -6.77 -3.45 -2.58
CA ALA A 98 -7.31 -4.57 -1.80
C ALA A 98 -8.16 -5.53 -2.65
N ALA A 99 -9.01 -5.00 -3.54
CA ALA A 99 -9.78 -5.80 -4.48
C ALA A 99 -8.89 -6.58 -5.46
N ALA A 100 -7.79 -5.97 -5.91
CA ALA A 100 -6.82 -6.62 -6.80
C ALA A 100 -6.08 -7.78 -6.10
N VAL A 101 -5.69 -7.61 -4.83
CA VAL A 101 -5.10 -8.70 -4.04
C VAL A 101 -6.10 -9.82 -3.79
N LEU A 102 -7.36 -9.51 -3.47
CA LEU A 102 -8.41 -10.51 -3.33
C LEU A 102 -8.65 -11.26 -4.66
N SER A 103 -8.61 -10.55 -5.78
CA SER A 103 -8.74 -11.13 -7.11
C SER A 103 -7.60 -12.09 -7.43
N GLN A 104 -6.35 -11.72 -7.12
CA GLN A 104 -5.19 -12.61 -7.28
C GLN A 104 -5.25 -13.80 -6.31
N TYR A 105 -5.71 -13.58 -5.08
CA TYR A 105 -5.89 -14.67 -4.11
C TYR A 105 -6.87 -15.74 -4.62
N CYS A 106 -7.92 -15.32 -5.33
CA CYS A 106 -8.89 -16.22 -5.94
C CYS A 106 -8.51 -16.72 -7.34
N ASN A 107 -7.50 -16.13 -7.96
CA ASN A 107 -6.97 -16.53 -9.26
C ASN A 107 -5.44 -16.53 -9.17
N PRO A 108 -4.81 -17.56 -8.58
CA PRO A 108 -3.38 -17.56 -8.27
C PRO A 108 -2.46 -17.36 -9.49
N ASP A 109 -2.91 -17.75 -10.68
CA ASP A 109 -2.18 -17.56 -11.94
C ASP A 109 -2.29 -16.13 -12.50
N ALA A 110 -3.15 -15.28 -11.92
CA ALA A 110 -3.29 -13.90 -12.34
C ALA A 110 -2.05 -13.09 -11.94
N THR A 111 -1.47 -12.38 -12.90
CA THR A 111 -0.40 -11.43 -12.65
C THR A 111 -1.00 -10.08 -12.32
N VAL A 112 -0.88 -9.66 -11.07
CA VAL A 112 -1.24 -8.32 -10.63
C VAL A 112 0.03 -7.60 -10.19
N ALA A 113 0.18 -6.35 -10.61
CA ALA A 113 1.28 -5.49 -10.20
C ALA A 113 0.74 -4.10 -9.85
N PHE A 114 1.28 -3.49 -8.81
CA PHE A 114 1.03 -2.10 -8.48
C PHE A 114 2.14 -1.23 -9.03
N ALA A 115 1.78 0.00 -9.42
CA ALA A 115 2.77 1.00 -9.78
C ALA A 115 3.64 1.31 -8.55
N THR A 116 4.95 1.18 -8.72
CA THR A 116 5.94 1.66 -7.75
C THR A 116 6.70 2.84 -8.35
N PRO A 117 7.12 3.82 -7.54
CA PRO A 117 7.95 4.91 -8.05
C PRO A 117 9.26 4.39 -8.63
N THR A 118 9.60 4.81 -9.84
CA THR A 118 10.84 4.43 -10.54
C THR A 118 11.82 5.59 -10.71
N ALA A 119 11.39 6.82 -10.41
CA ALA A 119 12.19 8.04 -10.50
C ALA A 119 11.96 8.91 -9.27
N ASN A 120 12.95 9.75 -8.93
CA ASN A 120 12.89 10.71 -7.81
C ASN A 120 12.49 10.06 -6.47
N ILE A 121 13.04 8.87 -6.21
CA ILE A 121 12.72 8.10 -5.01
C ILE A 121 13.28 8.83 -3.79
N VAL A 122 12.39 9.25 -2.90
CA VAL A 122 12.77 9.82 -1.61
C VAL A 122 13.15 8.68 -0.67
N THR A 123 14.44 8.55 -0.36
CA THR A 123 14.95 7.45 0.47
C THR A 123 15.18 7.83 1.94
N LYS A 124 14.82 9.05 2.33
CA LYS A 124 14.95 9.56 3.70
C LYS A 124 13.57 9.88 4.26
N TYR A 125 13.37 9.67 5.56
CA TYR A 125 12.19 10.22 6.23
C TYR A 125 12.29 11.74 6.28
N ALA A 126 11.14 12.42 6.37
CA ALA A 126 11.12 13.88 6.43
C ALA A 126 11.92 14.41 7.64
N THR A 127 11.90 13.71 8.78
CA THR A 127 12.67 14.07 9.97
C THR A 127 14.19 13.97 9.78
N ASP A 128 14.65 13.25 8.75
CA ASP A 128 16.07 13.06 8.43
C ASP A 128 16.57 14.03 7.35
N ILE A 129 15.69 14.93 6.88
CA ILE A 129 16.04 16.02 5.97
C ILE A 129 16.72 17.12 6.78
N ALA A 130 17.84 17.65 6.29
CA ALA A 130 18.65 18.62 7.04
C ALA A 130 17.83 19.87 7.42
N GLU A 131 16.98 20.33 6.52
CA GLU A 131 16.12 21.50 6.66
C GLU A 131 14.98 21.31 7.66
N TYR A 132 14.72 20.08 8.11
CA TYR A 132 13.83 19.83 9.25
C TYR A 132 14.31 20.59 10.50
N SER A 133 15.63 20.70 10.69
CA SER A 133 16.23 21.42 11.81
C SER A 133 16.13 22.94 11.72
N ASN A 134 15.73 23.50 10.57
CA ASN A 134 15.52 24.94 10.40
C ASN A 134 14.21 25.42 11.04
N MET A 135 13.26 24.51 11.27
CA MET A 135 12.02 24.82 11.99
C MET A 135 12.28 25.01 13.48
N ALA A 136 11.46 25.81 14.15
CA ALA A 136 11.47 25.88 15.62
C ALA A 136 11.26 24.48 16.24
N PRO A 137 11.88 24.15 17.39
CA PRO A 137 11.75 22.82 18.02
C PRO A 137 10.29 22.40 18.31
N CYS A 138 9.42 23.36 18.61
CA CYS A 138 7.99 23.10 18.80
C CYS A 138 7.31 22.68 17.47
N ALA A 139 7.74 23.24 16.34
CA ALA A 139 7.18 22.94 15.01
C ALA A 139 7.69 21.59 14.51
N GLN A 140 8.97 21.30 14.73
CA GLN A 140 9.54 19.96 14.53
C GLN A 140 8.69 18.91 15.25
N SER A 141 8.42 19.10 16.55
CA SER A 141 7.59 18.18 17.33
C SER A 141 6.21 17.97 16.69
N GLY A 142 5.51 19.05 16.31
CA GLY A 142 4.20 18.97 15.67
C GLY A 142 4.23 18.24 14.31
N VAL A 143 5.24 18.49 13.48
CA VAL A 143 5.43 17.82 12.18
C VAL A 143 5.73 16.34 12.38
N SER A 144 6.63 15.98 13.30
CA SER A 144 6.96 14.57 13.60
C SER A 144 5.73 13.78 14.04
N TYR A 145 4.90 14.34 14.94
CA TYR A 145 3.66 13.69 15.35
C TYR A 145 2.65 13.54 14.19
N ALA A 146 2.52 14.56 13.34
CA ALA A 146 1.66 14.50 12.18
C ALA A 146 2.06 13.36 11.23
N LEU A 147 3.36 13.22 10.94
CA LEU A 147 3.88 12.18 10.07
C LEU A 147 3.80 10.78 10.71
N SER A 148 4.10 10.67 12.00
CA SER A 148 4.01 9.40 12.74
C SER A 148 2.58 8.86 12.75
N SER A 149 1.56 9.73 12.72
CA SER A 149 0.16 9.33 12.65
C SER A 149 -0.22 8.63 11.33
N MET A 150 0.64 8.67 10.31
CA MET A 150 0.42 8.05 9.01
C MET A 150 0.91 6.60 8.92
N THR A 151 1.58 6.08 9.95
CA THR A 151 2.14 4.72 9.96
C THR A 151 1.10 3.60 9.79
N SER A 152 -0.17 3.86 10.14
CA SER A 152 -1.28 2.93 9.87
C SER A 152 -1.84 3.05 8.44
N LEU A 153 -1.52 4.12 7.71
CA LEU A 153 -2.04 4.41 6.37
C LEU A 153 -1.00 4.25 5.26
N CYS A 154 0.28 4.39 5.60
CA CYS A 154 1.38 4.38 4.65
C CYS A 154 2.44 3.33 5.02
N PRO A 155 3.05 2.67 4.02
CA PRO A 155 4.14 1.72 4.28
C PRO A 155 5.32 2.39 4.96
N GLU A 156 6.03 1.62 5.80
CA GLU A 156 7.18 2.12 6.57
C GLU A 156 8.37 2.56 5.70
N PRO A 157 8.81 1.82 4.66
CA PRO A 157 9.99 2.22 3.90
C PRO A 157 9.83 3.63 3.32
N ALA A 158 10.81 4.52 3.56
CA ALA A 158 10.74 5.92 3.14
C ALA A 158 10.40 6.10 1.65
N SER A 159 10.92 5.21 0.80
CA SER A 159 10.66 5.16 -0.65
C SER A 159 9.20 4.93 -1.03
N LEU A 160 8.41 4.32 -0.15
CA LEU A 160 6.98 4.08 -0.29
C LEU A 160 6.14 5.03 0.58
N MET A 161 6.69 5.44 1.73
CA MET A 161 6.04 6.36 2.65
C MET A 161 5.88 7.75 2.01
N ALA A 162 6.94 8.28 1.40
CA ALA A 162 6.93 9.62 0.79
C ALA A 162 5.82 9.80 -0.25
N PRO A 163 5.69 8.98 -1.31
CA PRO A 163 4.58 9.11 -2.25
C PRO A 163 3.22 8.87 -1.58
N CYS A 164 3.14 7.94 -0.62
CA CYS A 164 1.88 7.67 0.07
C CYS A 164 1.35 8.87 0.86
N ILE A 165 2.20 9.51 1.68
CA ILE A 165 1.76 10.67 2.46
C ILE A 165 1.52 11.90 1.57
N CYS A 166 2.17 11.99 0.41
CA CYS A 166 2.15 13.18 -0.44
C CYS A 166 1.08 13.17 -1.55
N SER A 167 0.59 12.01 -1.97
CA SER A 167 -0.35 11.95 -3.09
C SER A 167 -1.42 10.86 -3.02
N LYS A 168 -1.23 9.81 -2.22
CA LYS A 168 -2.18 8.69 -2.21
C LYS A 168 -3.48 9.10 -1.50
N ASN A 169 -4.60 8.98 -2.18
CA ASN A 169 -5.92 9.44 -1.73
C ASN A 169 -5.85 10.88 -1.15
N ASP A 170 -6.52 11.14 -0.03
CA ASP A 170 -6.49 12.42 0.70
C ASP A 170 -5.37 12.52 1.73
N ASN A 171 -4.32 11.69 1.65
CA ASN A 171 -3.28 11.65 2.68
C ASN A 171 -2.53 12.97 2.82
N SER A 172 -2.29 13.69 1.72
CA SER A 172 -1.58 14.96 1.77
C SER A 172 -2.37 16.05 2.50
N ALA A 173 -3.66 16.13 2.22
CA ALA A 173 -4.57 17.01 2.93
C ALA A 173 -4.72 16.60 4.41
N ARG A 174 -4.76 15.30 4.71
CA ARG A 174 -4.78 14.78 6.09
C ARG A 174 -3.52 15.21 6.85
N VAL A 175 -2.34 14.99 6.30
CA VAL A 175 -1.07 15.39 6.94
C VAL A 175 -1.01 16.90 7.12
N SER A 176 -1.37 17.68 6.11
CA SER A 176 -1.40 19.15 6.20
C SER A 176 -2.30 19.65 7.33
N ARG A 177 -3.50 19.08 7.47
CA ARG A 177 -4.40 19.40 8.59
C ARG A 177 -3.81 19.01 9.95
N SER A 178 -3.18 17.84 10.03
CA SER A 178 -2.50 17.39 11.25
C SER A 178 -1.34 18.31 11.63
N ILE A 179 -0.50 18.72 10.67
CA ILE A 179 0.58 19.69 10.88
C ILE A 179 0.00 21.02 11.39
N ALA A 180 -1.00 21.55 10.70
CA ALA A 180 -1.62 22.81 11.09
C ALA A 180 -2.16 22.76 12.53
N SER A 181 -2.80 21.67 12.92
CA SER A 181 -3.33 21.48 14.28
C SER A 181 -2.22 21.29 15.33
N LEU A 182 -1.28 20.38 15.09
CA LEU A 182 -0.27 19.96 16.07
C LEU A 182 0.81 21.02 16.26
N VAL A 183 1.25 21.67 15.18
CA VAL A 183 2.19 22.79 15.29
C VAL A 183 1.53 23.99 15.98
N ARG A 184 0.26 24.29 15.69
CA ARG A 184 -0.49 25.34 16.39
C ARG A 184 -0.57 25.06 17.89
N TYR A 185 -0.79 23.81 18.26
CA TYR A 185 -0.81 23.35 19.65
C TYR A 185 0.56 23.50 20.32
N SER A 186 1.65 23.10 19.65
CA SER A 186 3.01 23.13 20.22
C SER A 186 3.66 24.51 20.26
N CYS A 187 3.43 25.38 19.26
CA CYS A 187 4.13 26.65 19.10
C CYS A 187 3.30 27.90 19.44
N SER A 188 1.98 27.78 19.54
CA SER A 188 1.05 28.87 19.84
C SER A 188 1.03 30.07 18.88
N ASN A 189 1.81 30.07 17.79
CA ASN A 189 1.83 31.12 16.77
C ASN A 189 1.61 30.57 15.34
N ALA A 190 1.20 31.44 14.42
CA ALA A 190 0.89 31.08 13.04
C ALA A 190 2.12 31.01 12.10
N GLY A 191 3.22 31.66 12.49
CA GLY A 191 4.48 31.62 11.71
C GLY A 191 5.05 30.21 11.67
N ASP A 192 5.10 29.54 12.82
CA ASP A 192 5.58 28.16 12.92
C ASP A 192 4.67 27.16 12.19
N VAL A 193 3.35 27.39 12.18
CA VAL A 193 2.42 26.58 11.36
C VAL A 193 2.76 26.70 9.88
N THR A 194 3.02 27.92 9.41
CA THR A 194 3.41 28.19 8.02
C THR A 194 4.73 27.52 7.69
N SER A 195 5.71 27.60 8.59
CA SER A 195 7.01 26.94 8.45
C SER A 195 6.88 25.41 8.34
N GLY A 196 6.08 24.78 9.21
CA GLY A 196 5.81 23.35 9.17
C GLY A 196 5.12 22.87 7.90
N LEU A 197 4.14 23.62 7.40
CA LEU A 197 3.47 23.33 6.13
C LEU A 197 4.42 23.49 4.94
N ALA A 198 5.20 24.56 4.92
CA ALA A 198 6.17 24.82 3.85
C ALA A 198 7.27 23.74 3.79
N PHE A 199 7.73 23.26 4.95
CA PHE A 199 8.65 22.12 5.03
C PHE A 199 8.02 20.85 4.43
N TYR A 200 6.77 20.54 4.79
CA TYR A 200 6.07 19.36 4.29
C TYR A 200 5.82 19.43 2.77
N ASP A 201 5.43 20.59 2.24
CA ASP A 201 5.26 20.80 0.80
C ASP A 201 6.58 20.59 0.05
N ALA A 202 7.69 21.10 0.60
CA ALA A 202 9.03 20.91 0.03
C ALA A 202 9.46 19.43 0.06
N TYR A 203 9.21 18.72 1.17
CA TYR A 203 9.43 17.27 1.26
C TYR A 203 8.64 16.52 0.18
N CYS A 204 7.36 16.87 -0.02
CA CYS A 204 6.55 16.24 -1.05
C CYS A 204 6.99 16.58 -2.48
N ALA A 205 7.55 17.77 -2.70
CA ALA A 205 8.13 18.15 -3.98
C ALA A 205 9.38 17.34 -4.36
N MET A 206 10.05 16.69 -3.40
CA MET A 206 11.16 15.78 -3.69
C MET A 206 10.74 14.58 -4.56
N ASN A 207 9.50 14.09 -4.44
CA ASN A 207 8.96 13.07 -5.35
C ASN A 207 8.87 13.55 -6.81
N LYS A 208 8.98 14.86 -7.05
CA LYS A 208 9.01 15.50 -8.38
C LYS A 208 10.41 15.95 -8.79
N GLY A 209 11.44 15.63 -8.00
CA GLY A 209 12.83 15.99 -8.27
C GLY A 209 13.27 17.34 -7.70
N THR A 210 12.42 18.03 -6.91
CA THR A 210 12.79 19.30 -6.27
C THR A 210 13.58 19.04 -4.99
N THR A 211 14.76 19.64 -4.86
CA THR A 211 15.58 19.56 -3.63
C THR A 211 15.71 20.90 -2.91
N ALA A 212 15.04 21.95 -3.39
CA ALA A 212 15.06 23.26 -2.77
C ALA A 212 14.02 23.32 -1.64
N PHE A 213 14.48 23.67 -0.44
CA PHE A 213 13.63 23.97 0.70
C PHE A 213 13.54 25.47 0.91
N PRO A 214 12.37 26.01 1.31
CA PRO A 214 12.25 27.41 1.65
C PRO A 214 13.17 27.75 2.83
N HIS A 215 13.86 28.89 2.74
CA HIS A 215 14.50 29.50 3.89
C HIS A 215 13.37 30.05 4.77
N VAL A 216 13.04 29.31 5.83
CA VAL A 216 12.09 29.71 6.87
C VAL A 216 12.77 30.52 7.96
#